data_AF-A0A496MTZ1-F1
#
_entry.id   AF-A0A496MTZ1-F1
#
_cell.length_a   1.000
_cell.length_b   1.000
_cell.length_c   1.000
_cell.angle_alpha   90.00
_cell.angle_beta   90.00
_cell.angle_gamma   90.00
#
_symmetry.space_group_name_H-M   'P 1'
#
loop_
_entity.id
_entity.type
_entity.pdbx_description
1 polymer ?
#
loop_
_entity_poly.entity_id
_entity_poly.type
_entity_poly.pdbx_seq_one_letter_code
_entity_poly.pdbx_strand_id
1 'polypeptide(L)'
;MSYAASIIIRDAAEIPEDVATQAKNLIASRFSTAKKFPSVWVNVTPVKQRRDFGIVEIDVTQSRESAALSLLKEIFFFLCEKTDWALELDWDGAEDLSDNFSEYMRRPRGSSDPVVFDPYSDEEQDNPYWEREEVQLAAANA
;
A
#
# COMPACT_ATOMS: atom_id res chain seq x y z
N MET A 1 18.13 10.10 5.57
CA MET A 1 17.00 9.69 4.73
C MET A 1 16.23 8.62 5.49
N SER A 2 14.93 8.85 5.68
CA SER A 2 13.99 7.81 6.13
C SER A 2 13.79 6.85 4.96
N TYR A 3 13.61 5.57 5.24
CA TYR A 3 13.26 4.56 4.24
C TYR A 3 11.91 4.03 4.72
N ALA A 4 10.82 4.47 4.11
CA ALA A 4 9.47 4.17 4.58
C ALA A 4 8.74 3.28 3.57
N ALA A 5 9.36 2.17 3.18
CA ALA A 5 8.70 1.17 2.35
C ALA A 5 7.36 0.77 2.98
N SER A 6 6.30 0.87 2.20
CA SER A 6 4.94 0.67 2.66
C SER A 6 4.06 0.05 1.56
N ILE A 7 2.93 -0.51 1.99
CA ILE A 7 1.81 -0.81 1.12
C ILE A 7 0.77 0.27 1.35
N ILE A 8 0.37 0.92 0.27
CA ILE A 8 -0.67 1.94 0.27
C ILE A 8 -1.95 1.31 -0.26
N ILE A 9 -3.00 1.29 0.57
CA ILE A 9 -4.35 0.95 0.12
C ILE A 9 -5.00 2.24 -0.36
N ARG A 10 -5.24 2.33 -1.66
CA ARG A 10 -5.77 3.55 -2.32
C ARG A 10 -7.29 3.60 -2.27
N ASP A 11 -7.95 2.49 -2.57
CA ASP A 11 -9.42 2.38 -2.72
C ASP A 11 -9.91 1.01 -2.23
N ALA A 12 -11.08 1.00 -1.60
CA ALA A 12 -11.79 -0.18 -1.10
C ALA A 12 -13.30 0.10 -1.05
N ALA A 13 -14.12 -0.96 -1.00
CA ALA A 13 -15.56 -0.79 -0.82
C ALA A 13 -15.92 -0.26 0.58
N GLU A 14 -15.13 -0.65 1.57
CA GLU A 14 -15.35 -0.37 2.98
C GLU A 14 -14.74 0.96 3.42
N ILE A 15 -15.20 1.45 4.57
CA ILE A 15 -14.61 2.65 5.17
C ILE A 15 -13.19 2.36 5.67
N PRO A 16 -12.30 3.38 5.75
CA PRO A 16 -10.88 3.19 6.07
C PRO A 16 -10.61 2.43 7.38
N GLU A 17 -11.44 2.64 8.41
CA GLU A 17 -11.33 1.96 9.71
C GLU A 17 -11.59 0.46 9.60
N ASP A 18 -12.58 0.08 8.79
CA ASP A 18 -12.90 -1.33 8.51
C ASP A 18 -11.82 -1.96 7.65
N VAL A 19 -11.32 -1.25 6.63
CA VAL A 19 -10.19 -1.70 5.79
C VAL A 19 -8.95 -1.98 6.66
N ALA A 20 -8.58 -1.07 7.55
CA ALA A 20 -7.44 -1.25 8.45
C ALA A 20 -7.65 -2.45 9.39
N THR A 21 -8.86 -2.64 9.90
CA THR A 21 -9.20 -3.77 10.77
C THR A 21 -9.13 -5.09 10.00
N GLN A 22 -9.69 -5.14 8.79
CA GLN A 22 -9.62 -6.31 7.91
C GLN A 22 -8.18 -6.65 7.53
N ALA A 23 -7.37 -5.65 7.14
CA ALA A 23 -5.96 -5.82 6.81
C ALA A 23 -5.18 -6.42 8.00
N LYS A 24 -5.35 -5.86 9.21
CA LYS A 24 -4.73 -6.42 10.43
C LYS A 24 -5.08 -7.88 10.64
N ASN A 25 -6.36 -8.24 10.50
CA ASN A 25 -6.84 -9.61 10.69
C ASN A 25 -6.30 -10.56 9.61
N LEU A 26 -6.33 -10.16 8.35
CA LEU A 26 -5.79 -10.93 7.23
C LEU A 26 -4.29 -11.20 7.43
N ILE A 27 -3.51 -10.15 7.73
CA ILE A 27 -2.07 -10.30 7.95
C ILE A 27 -1.80 -11.20 9.16
N ALA A 28 -2.50 -10.99 10.29
CA ALA A 28 -2.36 -11.84 11.46
C ALA A 28 -2.69 -13.31 11.16
N SER A 29 -3.72 -13.57 10.33
CA SER A 29 -4.13 -14.94 9.98
C SER A 29 -3.05 -15.73 9.25
N ARG A 30 -2.19 -15.06 8.47
CA ARG A 30 -1.17 -15.71 7.63
C ARG A 30 0.25 -15.58 8.18
N PHE A 31 0.54 -14.49 8.88
CA PHE A 31 1.90 -14.07 9.24
C PHE A 31 2.12 -13.88 10.75
N SER A 32 1.15 -14.19 11.61
CA SER A 32 1.32 -14.05 13.08
C SER A 32 2.53 -14.79 13.66
N THR A 33 2.99 -15.87 13.03
CA THR A 33 4.18 -16.63 13.44
C THR A 33 5.48 -16.11 12.83
N ALA A 34 5.43 -15.15 11.90
CA ALA A 34 6.61 -14.53 11.35
C ALA A 34 7.34 -13.77 12.45
N LYS A 35 8.65 -13.99 12.59
CA LYS A 35 9.51 -13.36 13.62
C LYS A 35 9.42 -11.83 13.62
N LYS A 36 9.05 -11.23 12.49
CA LYS A 36 8.94 -9.78 12.26
C LYS A 36 7.49 -9.26 12.27
N PHE A 37 6.48 -10.09 12.54
CA PHE A 37 5.08 -9.63 12.59
C PHE A 37 4.83 -8.43 13.54
N PRO A 38 5.44 -8.36 14.74
CA PRO A 38 5.28 -7.18 15.60
C PRO A 38 5.82 -5.86 14.98
N SER A 39 6.59 -5.95 13.91
CA SER A 39 7.11 -4.80 13.16
C SER A 39 6.16 -4.33 12.05
N VAL A 40 5.07 -5.05 11.76
CA VAL A 40 4.09 -4.63 10.75
C VAL A 40 3.08 -3.69 11.39
N TRP A 41 3.01 -2.46 10.90
CA TRP A 41 2.04 -1.46 11.34
C TRP A 41 0.98 -1.28 10.27
N VAL A 42 -0.26 -1.08 10.70
CA VAL A 42 -1.40 -0.82 9.81
C VAL A 42 -2.14 0.39 10.37
N ASN A 43 -2.09 1.49 9.64
CA ASN A 43 -2.54 2.81 10.08
C ASN A 43 -3.61 3.35 9.13
N VAL A 44 -4.69 3.90 9.69
CA VAL A 44 -5.65 4.68 8.89
C VAL A 44 -5.01 6.02 8.58
N THR A 45 -4.93 6.37 7.31
CA THR A 45 -4.31 7.61 6.86
C THR A 45 -5.26 8.79 7.15
N PRO A 46 -4.78 9.87 7.80
CA PRO A 46 -5.55 11.09 8.01
C PRO A 46 -6.04 11.67 6.67
N VAL A 47 -7.28 12.19 6.64
CA VAL A 47 -7.92 12.70 5.40
C VAL A 47 -7.01 13.64 4.60
N LYS A 48 -6.27 14.54 5.28
CA LYS A 48 -5.38 15.53 4.65
C LYS A 48 -4.15 14.92 3.95
N GLN A 49 -3.86 13.64 4.18
CA GLN A 49 -2.68 12.93 3.69
C GLN A 49 -3.03 11.81 2.72
N ARG A 50 -4.32 11.55 2.47
CA ARG A 50 -4.77 10.40 1.66
C ARG A 50 -4.40 10.48 0.20
N ARG A 51 -4.17 11.70 -0.30
CA ARG A 51 -3.64 11.91 -1.66
C ARG A 51 -2.31 11.20 -1.84
N ASP A 52 -1.45 11.24 -0.84
CA ASP A 52 -0.09 10.70 -0.92
C ASP A 52 -0.05 9.26 -0.39
N PHE A 53 -0.73 8.97 0.73
CA PHE A 53 -0.63 7.71 1.47
C PHE A 53 -1.91 6.87 1.50
N GLY A 54 -2.82 7.08 0.54
CA GLY A 54 -4.07 6.32 0.41
C GLY A 54 -4.99 6.39 1.64
N ILE A 55 -5.95 5.47 1.75
CA ILE A 55 -6.87 5.39 2.90
C ILE A 55 -6.26 4.64 4.09
N VAL A 56 -5.35 3.70 3.83
CA VAL A 56 -4.65 2.90 4.83
C VAL A 56 -3.22 2.67 4.37
N GLU A 57 -2.27 2.84 5.28
CA GLU A 57 -0.86 2.54 5.09
C GLU A 57 -0.47 1.31 5.91
N ILE A 58 0.32 0.42 5.31
CA ILE A 58 0.91 -0.74 5.97
C ILE A 58 2.42 -0.65 5.83
N ASP A 59 3.14 -0.51 6.94
CA ASP A 59 4.60 -0.38 6.92
C ASP A 59 5.28 -1.42 7.82
N VAL A 60 6.59 -1.54 7.71
CA VAL A 60 7.43 -2.39 8.57
C VAL A 60 8.30 -1.57 9.53
N THR A 61 7.75 -0.52 10.13
CA THR A 61 8.41 0.44 11.03
C THR A 61 9.66 1.10 10.44
N GLN A 62 9.60 1.50 9.17
CA GLN A 62 10.73 2.13 8.45
C GLN A 62 12.01 1.27 8.50
N SER A 63 11.85 -0.05 8.46
CA SER A 63 12.94 -1.00 8.55
C SER A 63 13.74 -1.06 7.25
N ARG A 64 15.07 -1.09 7.37
CA ARG A 64 16.01 -1.38 6.28
C ARG A 64 16.39 -2.86 6.21
N GLU A 65 15.84 -3.69 7.09
CA GLU A 65 16.18 -5.11 7.11
C GLU A 65 15.52 -5.82 5.92
N SER A 66 16.35 -6.48 5.10
CA SER A 66 15.89 -7.25 3.93
C SER A 66 14.78 -8.24 4.26
N ALA A 67 14.81 -8.89 5.42
CA ALA A 67 13.74 -9.82 5.84
C ALA A 67 12.40 -9.11 6.12
N ALA A 68 12.42 -7.88 6.63
CA ALA A 68 11.21 -7.09 6.86
C ALA A 68 10.64 -6.56 5.52
N LEU A 69 11.50 -6.10 4.62
CA LEU A 69 11.11 -5.67 3.27
C LEU A 69 10.55 -6.85 2.44
N SER A 70 11.14 -8.03 2.59
CA SER A 70 10.62 -9.27 1.98
C SER A 70 9.24 -9.63 2.55
N LEU A 71 9.05 -9.51 3.87
CA LEU A 71 7.75 -9.71 4.50
C LEU A 71 6.71 -8.71 3.98
N LEU A 72 7.08 -7.44 3.79
CA LEU A 72 6.19 -6.42 3.21
C LEU A 72 5.76 -6.83 1.80
N LYS A 73 6.69 -7.28 0.94
CA LYS A 73 6.38 -7.80 -0.40
C LYS A 73 5.43 -9.01 -0.34
N GLU A 74 5.67 -9.95 0.56
CA GLU A 74 4.79 -11.11 0.76
C GLU A 74 3.37 -10.71 1.20
N ILE A 75 3.25 -9.72 2.09
CA ILE A 75 1.96 -9.17 2.52
C ILE A 75 1.23 -8.53 1.34
N PHE A 76 1.93 -7.76 0.49
CA PHE A 76 1.34 -7.13 -0.69
C PHE A 76 0.67 -8.16 -1.61
N PHE A 77 1.39 -9.21 -2.00
CA PHE A 77 0.84 -10.27 -2.85
C PHE A 77 -0.31 -11.02 -2.18
N PHE A 78 -0.18 -11.30 -0.89
CA PHE A 78 -1.26 -11.93 -0.14
C PHE A 78 -2.53 -11.08 -0.11
N LEU A 79 -2.43 -9.76 0.09
CA LEU A 79 -3.57 -8.86 0.05
C LEU A 79 -4.17 -8.76 -1.36
N CYS A 80 -3.34 -8.74 -2.42
CA CYS A 80 -3.82 -8.81 -3.80
C CYS A 80 -4.67 -10.06 -4.06
N GLU A 81 -4.30 -11.20 -3.48
CA GLU A 81 -5.04 -12.46 -3.61
C GLU A 81 -6.35 -12.47 -2.81
N LYS A 82 -6.39 -11.78 -1.67
CA LYS A 82 -7.50 -11.91 -0.69
C LYS A 82 -8.54 -10.81 -0.75
N THR A 83 -8.26 -9.68 -1.40
CA THR A 83 -9.16 -8.53 -1.41
C THR A 83 -9.35 -8.02 -2.83
N ASP A 84 -10.37 -7.19 -3.05
CA ASP A 84 -10.55 -6.46 -4.29
C ASP A 84 -9.88 -5.07 -4.27
N TRP A 85 -9.20 -4.68 -3.19
CA TRP A 85 -8.71 -3.30 -2.97
C TRP A 85 -7.71 -2.79 -3.99
N ALA A 86 -7.67 -1.48 -4.25
CA ALA A 86 -6.55 -0.88 -4.97
C ALA A 86 -5.32 -0.80 -4.04
N LEU A 87 -4.20 -1.38 -4.46
CA LEU A 87 -2.98 -1.53 -3.66
C LEU A 87 -1.76 -1.02 -4.42
N GLU A 88 -0.83 -0.40 -3.71
CA GLU A 88 0.50 -0.04 -4.21
C GLU A 88 1.56 -0.51 -3.22
N LEU A 89 2.67 -1.03 -3.72
CA LEU A 89 3.88 -1.33 -2.98
C LEU A 89 4.90 -0.26 -3.32
N ASP A 90 5.14 0.62 -2.34
CA ASP A 90 6.06 1.73 -2.40
C ASP A 90 7.33 1.36 -1.63
N TRP A 91 8.49 1.52 -2.26
CA TRP A 91 9.78 1.24 -1.64
C TRP A 91 10.38 2.46 -0.94
N ASP A 92 9.97 3.68 -1.30
CA ASP A 92 10.44 4.95 -0.72
C ASP A 92 11.93 4.95 -0.32
N GLY A 93 12.81 4.80 -1.31
CA GLY A 93 14.26 4.77 -1.14
C GLY A 93 14.84 3.39 -0.77
N ALA A 94 14.01 2.39 -0.42
CA ALA A 94 14.50 1.06 -0.10
C ALA A 94 15.07 0.30 -1.31
N GLU A 95 14.78 0.75 -2.53
CA GLU A 95 15.39 0.26 -3.77
C GLU A 95 16.92 0.40 -3.77
N ASP A 96 17.47 1.41 -3.09
CA ASP A 96 18.92 1.60 -2.93
C ASP A 96 19.59 0.48 -2.10
N LEU A 97 18.80 -0.30 -1.35
CA LEU A 97 19.33 -1.34 -0.47
C LEU A 97 19.60 -2.65 -1.21
N SER A 98 18.83 -2.95 -2.27
CA SER A 98 18.96 -4.18 -3.06
C SER A 98 18.05 -4.17 -4.30
N ASP A 99 18.54 -4.75 -5.40
CA ASP A 99 17.75 -5.06 -6.61
C ASP A 99 16.50 -5.92 -6.35
N ASN A 100 16.40 -6.59 -5.19
CA ASN A 100 15.20 -7.36 -4.83
C ASN A 100 13.99 -6.46 -4.48
N PHE A 101 14.23 -5.17 -4.22
CA PHE A 101 13.25 -4.18 -3.78
C PHE A 101 13.19 -2.99 -4.74
N SER A 102 13.54 -3.17 -6.02
CA SER A 102 13.57 -2.09 -7.01
C SER A 102 12.27 -1.93 -7.80
N GLU A 103 11.39 -2.94 -7.78
CA GLU A 103 10.17 -2.93 -8.57
C GLU A 103 8.99 -2.42 -7.73
N TYR A 104 8.55 -1.20 -8.03
CA TYR A 104 7.28 -0.68 -7.55
C TYR A 104 6.14 -1.45 -8.21
N MET A 105 5.16 -1.86 -7.41
CA MET A 105 4.05 -2.67 -7.90
C MET A 105 2.72 -2.06 -7.52
N ARG A 106 1.72 -2.18 -8.38
CA ARG A 106 0.37 -1.77 -8.08
C ARG A 106 -0.67 -2.73 -8.62
N ARG A 107 -1.82 -2.76 -7.98
CA ARG A 107 -2.99 -3.49 -8.43
C ARG A 107 -4.20 -2.57 -8.35
N PRO A 108 -4.87 -2.26 -9.46
CA PRO A 108 -6.11 -1.48 -9.41
C PRO A 108 -7.24 -2.32 -8.82
N ARG A 109 -8.24 -1.65 -8.23
CA ARG A 109 -9.36 -2.34 -7.59
C ARG A 109 -9.98 -3.41 -8.52
N GLY A 110 -10.18 -4.62 -8.00
CA GLY A 110 -10.68 -5.76 -8.77
C GLY A 110 -9.88 -7.04 -8.52
N SER A 111 -9.78 -7.92 -9.52
CA SER A 111 -9.10 -9.23 -9.40
C SER A 111 -7.93 -9.40 -10.36
N SER A 112 -7.50 -8.32 -11.00
CA SER A 112 -6.32 -8.32 -11.87
C SER A 112 -5.04 -8.59 -11.09
N ASP A 113 -4.08 -9.23 -11.75
CA ASP A 113 -2.74 -9.38 -11.19
C ASP A 113 -2.06 -8.02 -10.95
N PRO A 114 -1.21 -7.88 -9.92
CA PRO A 114 -0.39 -6.69 -9.73
C PRO A 114 0.61 -6.53 -10.89
N VAL A 115 0.83 -5.29 -11.28
CA VAL A 115 1.75 -4.90 -12.36
C VAL A 115 2.88 -4.03 -11.83
N VAL A 116 4.05 -4.13 -12.45
CA VAL A 116 5.17 -3.21 -12.20
C VAL A 116 4.84 -1.85 -12.80
N PHE A 117 5.20 -0.78 -12.11
CA PHE A 117 5.09 0.59 -12.63
C PHE A 117 6.31 1.42 -12.24
N ASP A 118 6.54 2.54 -12.92
CA ASP A 118 7.59 3.51 -12.59
C ASP A 118 6.95 4.76 -11.96
N PRO A 119 7.09 4.97 -10.63
CA PRO A 119 6.49 6.12 -9.95
C PRO A 119 7.15 7.46 -10.34
N TYR A 120 8.33 7.42 -10.95
CA TYR A 120 9.06 8.62 -11.37
C TYR A 120 8.85 8.96 -12.85
N SER A 121 8.07 8.16 -13.57
CA SER A 121 7.72 8.44 -14.96
C SER A 121 6.86 9.70 -15.09
N ASP A 122 7.08 10.47 -16.15
CA ASP A 122 6.30 11.68 -16.46
C ASP A 122 4.80 11.37 -16.59
N GLU A 123 4.46 10.14 -17.02
CA GLU A 123 3.08 9.65 -17.14
C GLU A 123 2.39 9.44 -15.78
N GLU A 124 3.13 9.09 -14.72
CA GLU A 124 2.58 8.98 -13.36
C GLU A 124 2.41 10.33 -12.68
N GLN A 125 3.27 11.31 -12.99
CA GLN A 125 3.15 12.67 -12.42
C GLN A 125 1.85 13.37 -12.85
N ASP A 126 1.36 13.07 -14.06
CA ASP A 126 0.12 13.60 -14.64
C ASP A 126 -1.05 12.60 -14.58
N ASN A 127 -0.91 11.46 -13.90
CA ASN A 127 -1.88 10.35 -14.01
C ASN A 127 -3.24 10.68 -13.35
N PRO A 128 -4.32 10.83 -14.15
CA PRO A 128 -5.66 11.12 -13.64
C PRO A 128 -6.36 9.88 -13.04
N TYR A 129 -5.65 8.76 -12.85
CA TYR A 129 -6.18 7.54 -12.23
C TYR A 129 -6.87 7.84 -10.90
N TRP A 130 -6.39 8.86 -10.19
CA TRP A 130 -6.77 9.20 -8.82
C TRP A 130 -7.59 10.49 -8.68
N GLU A 131 -7.60 11.38 -9.69
CA GLU A 131 -8.36 12.64 -9.62
C GLU A 131 -9.89 12.46 -9.66
N ARG A 132 -10.38 11.26 -10.01
CA ARG A 132 -11.82 11.00 -10.12
C ARG A 132 -12.55 10.98 -8.77
N GLU A 133 -11.87 10.71 -7.66
CA GLU A 133 -12.51 10.74 -6.33
C GLU A 133 -12.68 12.14 -5.75
N GLU A 134 -11.73 13.07 -5.96
CA GLU A 134 -11.89 14.47 -5.48
C GLU A 134 -13.07 15.15 -6.18
N VAL A 135 -13.29 14.88 -7.47
CA VAL A 135 -14.44 15.41 -8.23
C VAL A 135 -15.76 14.79 -7.75
N GLN A 136 -15.78 13.51 -7.36
CA GLN A 136 -17.00 12.86 -6.85
C GLN A 136 -17.33 13.25 -5.41
N LEU A 137 -16.32 13.44 -4.53
CA LEU A 137 -16.51 13.93 -3.16
C LEU A 137 -16.94 15.41 -3.13
N ALA A 138 -16.50 16.22 -4.10
CA ALA A 138 -17.01 17.59 -4.27
C ALA A 138 -18.46 17.61 -4.78
N ALA A 139 -18.83 16.68 -5.67
CA ALA A 139 -20.19 16.58 -6.21
C ALA A 139 -21.20 15.98 -5.23
N ALA A 140 -20.77 15.13 -4.29
CA ALA A 140 -21.65 14.55 -3.26
C ALA A 140 -21.93 15.51 -2.07
N ASN A 141 -21.20 16.62 -1.98
CA ASN A 141 -21.33 17.65 -0.93
C ASN A 141 -21.84 19.01 -1.46
N ALA A 142 -22.27 19.08 -2.73
CA ALA A 142 -22.88 20.25 -3.37
C ALA A 142 -24.38 20.05 -3.56
#